data_AF-A0A090WAV0-F1
#
_entry.id   AF-A0A090WAV0-F1
#
_cell.length_a   1.000
_cell.length_b   1.000
_cell.length_c   1.000
_cell.angle_alpha   90.00
_cell.angle_beta   90.00
_cell.angle_gamma   90.00
#
_symmetry.space_group_name_H-M   'P 1'
#
loop_
_entity.id
_entity.type
_entity.pdbx_description
1 polymer ?
#
loop_
_entity_poly.entity_id
_entity_poly.type
_entity_poly.pdbx_seq_one_letter_code
_entity_poly.pdbx_strand_id
1 'polypeptide(L)' 'METKDEISRIKELQKEIEQLKKLLLKKDLDALVLGSHLEVAAEDLGYKSVAELKKKVKHKA' A
#
# COMPACT_ATOMS: atom_id res chain seq x y z
N MET A 1 -35.90 -13.60 16.86
CA MET A 1 -34.56 -13.36 17.43
C MET A 1 -33.53 -13.37 16.31
N GLU A 2 -33.59 -14.37 15.42
CA GLU A 2 -32.73 -14.54 14.25
C GLU A 2 -32.52 -13.29 13.37
N THR A 3 -33.59 -12.56 13.01
CA THR A 3 -33.48 -11.37 12.15
C THR A 3 -32.68 -10.22 12.78
N LYS A 4 -32.63 -10.12 14.12
CA LYS A 4 -31.84 -9.08 14.81
C LYS A 4 -30.35 -9.39 14.79
N ASP A 5 -29.99 -10.66 14.79
CA ASP A 5 -28.59 -11.11 14.74
C ASP A 5 -28.02 -10.95 13.33
N GLU A 6 -28.81 -11.25 12.30
CA GLU A 6 -28.43 -11.02 10.90
C GLU A 6 -28.19 -9.54 10.59
N ILE A 7 -29.06 -8.65 11.08
CA ILE A 7 -28.87 -7.19 10.92
C ILE A 7 -27.58 -6.73 11.61
N SER A 8 -27.27 -7.28 12.78
CA SER A 8 -26.05 -6.94 13.53
C SER A 8 -24.80 -7.38 12.77
N ARG A 9 -24.82 -8.62 12.22
CA ARG A 9 -23.74 -9.15 11.39
C ARG A 9 -23.53 -8.36 10.12
N ILE A 10 -24.59 -7.92 9.44
CA ILE A 10 -24.48 -7.06 8.26
C ILE A 10 -23.78 -5.74 8.61
N LYS A 11 -24.12 -5.12 9.74
CA LYS A 11 -23.49 -3.87 10.19
C LYS A 11 -22.00 -4.05 10.52
N GLU A 12 -21.62 -5.18 11.12
CA GLU A 12 -20.22 -5.49 11.38
C GLU A 12 -19.42 -5.67 10.09
N LEU A 13 -19.96 -6.43 9.14
CA LEU A 13 -19.34 -6.62 7.82
C LEU A 13 -19.21 -5.29 7.06
N GLN A 14 -20.20 -4.40 7.15
CA GLN A 14 -20.11 -3.06 6.55
C GLN A 14 -18.96 -2.24 7.15
N LYS A 15 -18.78 -2.27 8.47
CA LYS A 15 -17.66 -1.59 9.15
C LYS A 15 -16.32 -2.18 8.74
N GLU A 16 -16.22 -3.50 8.64
CA GLU A 16 -15.00 -4.18 8.20
C GLU A 16 -14.64 -3.81 6.75
N ILE A 17 -15.63 -3.78 5.86
CA ILE A 17 -15.43 -3.33 4.46
C ILE A 17 -14.93 -1.87 4.41
N GLU A 18 -15.46 -0.97 5.24
CA GLU A 18 -14.97 0.41 5.30
C GLU A 18 -13.52 0.50 5.79
N GLN A 19 -13.15 -0.30 6.79
CA GLN A 19 -11.77 -0.36 7.29
C GLN A 19 -10.81 -0.89 6.23
N LEU A 20 -11.21 -1.96 5.52
CA LEU A 20 -10.41 -2.55 4.44
C LEU A 20 -10.20 -1.57 3.28
N LYS A 21 -11.23 -0.81 2.89
CA LYS A 21 -11.11 0.24 1.87
C LYS A 21 -10.11 1.32 2.27
N LYS A 22 -10.15 1.78 3.53
CA LYS A 22 -9.18 2.77 4.04
C LYS A 22 -7.75 2.22 4.05
N LEU A 23 -7.58 0.95 4.43
CA LEU A 23 -6.28 0.30 4.44
C LEU A 23 -5.70 0.19 3.03
N LEU A 24 -6.53 -0.16 2.04
CA LEU A 24 -6.11 -0.24 0.64
C LEU A 24 -5.64 1.13 0.12
N LEU A 25 -6.44 2.18 0.35
CA LEU A 25 -6.07 3.54 -0.06
C LEU A 25 -4.75 4.01 0.57
N LYS A 26 -4.53 3.69 1.86
CA LYS A 26 -3.27 3.99 2.53
C LYS A 26 -2.10 3.26 1.87
N LYS A 27 -2.24 1.96 1.60
CA LYS A 27 -1.20 1.15 0.95
C LYS A 27 -0.84 1.71 -0.43
N ASP A 28 -1.83 2.12 -1.22
CA ASP A 28 -1.60 2.69 -2.55
C ASP A 28 -0.87 4.03 -2.45
N LEU A 29 -1.24 4.88 -1.49
CA LEU A 29 -0.55 6.15 -1.24
C LEU A 29 0.89 5.94 -0.76
N ASP A 30 1.12 5.02 0.18
CA ASP A 30 2.46 4.67 0.67
C ASP A 30 3.34 4.16 -0.47
N ALA A 31 2.78 3.38 -1.41
CA ALA A 31 3.50 2.88 -2.58
C ALA A 31 3.88 4.01 -3.55
N LEU A 32 2.98 4.99 -3.77
CA LEU A 32 3.28 6.17 -4.59
C LEU A 32 4.38 7.02 -3.98
N VAL A 33 4.29 7.30 -2.68
CA VAL A 33 5.30 8.07 -1.92
C VAL A 33 6.66 7.37 -1.99
N LEU A 34 6.70 6.05 -1.75
CA LEU A 34 7.92 5.26 -1.89
C LEU A 34 8.47 5.32 -3.32
N GLY A 35 7.60 5.25 -4.34
CA GLY A 35 7.96 5.40 -5.74
C GLY A 35 8.70 6.72 -5.98
N SER A 36 8.11 7.84 -5.58
CA SER A 36 8.71 9.18 -5.73
C SER A 36 10.04 9.32 -4.98
N HIS A 37 10.14 8.78 -3.75
CA HIS A 37 11.41 8.78 -3.02
C HIS A 37 12.50 7.97 -3.73
N LEU A 38 12.15 6.83 -4.31
CA LEU A 38 13.10 6.00 -5.04
C LEU A 38 13.56 6.63 -6.35
N GLU A 39 12.69 7.41 -7.01
CA GLU A 39 13.05 8.17 -8.21
C GLU A 39 14.12 9.22 -7.89
N VAL A 40 13.89 10.05 -6.86
CA VAL A 40 14.88 11.03 -6.40
C VAL A 40 16.19 10.36 -5.99
N ALA A 41 16.12 9.28 -5.20
CA ALA A 41 17.31 8.55 -4.80
C ALA A 41 18.07 7.92 -5.99
N ALA A 42 17.36 7.49 -7.03
CA ALA A 42 18.00 6.98 -8.24
C ALA A 42 18.74 8.10 -8.97
N GLU A 43 18.13 9.28 -9.11
CA GLU A 43 18.73 10.46 -9.73
C GLU A 43 19.96 10.95 -8.95
N ASP A 44 19.84 11.14 -7.63
CA ASP A 44 20.92 11.61 -6.74
C ASP A 44 22.14 10.69 -6.77
N LEU A 45 21.92 9.39 -6.97
CA LEU A 45 22.98 8.38 -7.06
C LEU A 45 23.47 8.15 -8.51
N GLY A 46 22.93 8.88 -9.49
CA GLY A 46 23.34 8.84 -10.90
C GLY A 46 22.83 7.62 -11.68
N TYR A 47 21.78 6.94 -11.21
CA TYR A 47 21.14 5.85 -11.93
C TYR A 47 20.13 6.36 -12.95
N LYS A 48 19.99 5.65 -14.07
CA LYS A 48 19.05 6.03 -15.14
C LYS A 48 17.60 5.69 -14.81
N SER A 49 17.38 4.80 -13.84
CA SER A 49 16.05 4.39 -13.41
C SER A 49 16.06 3.75 -12.03
N VAL A 50 14.91 3.76 -11.37
CA VAL A 50 14.67 3.01 -10.13
C VAL A 50 14.92 1.50 -10.30
N ALA A 51 14.68 0.94 -11.49
CA ALA A 51 14.94 -0.47 -11.78
C ALA A 51 16.44 -0.81 -11.71
N GLU A 52 17.29 0.08 -12.23
CA GLU A 52 18.74 -0.06 -12.17
C GLU A 52 19.24 0.02 -10.73
N LEU A 53 18.78 1.02 -9.97
CA LEU A 53 19.05 1.15 -8.53
C LEU A 53 18.67 -0.14 -7.78
N LYS A 54 17.45 -0.65 -7.96
CA LYS A 54 16.97 -1.88 -7.32
C LYS A 54 17.81 -3.10 -7.66
N LYS A 55 18.29 -3.24 -8.90
CA LYS A 55 19.15 -4.35 -9.32
C LYS A 55 20.50 -4.32 -8.59
N LYS A 56 21.07 -3.13 -8.36
CA LYS A 56 22.34 -2.95 -7.65
C LYS A 56 22.22 -3.15 -6.15
N VAL A 57 21.15 -2.68 -5.52
CA VAL A 57 20.90 -2.89 -4.08
C VAL A 57 20.74 -4.38 -3.75
N LYS A 58 20.05 -5.15 -4.60
CA LYS A 58 19.90 -6.61 -4.46
C LYS A 58 21.21 -7.41 -4.55
N HIS A 59 22.33 -6.79 -4.94
CA HIS A 59 23.65 -7.44 -4.97
C HIS A 59 24.52 -7.04 -3.77
N LYS A 60 24.04 -6.14 -2.90
CA LYS A 60 24.75 -5.67 -1.70
C LYS A 60 24.13 -6.18 -0.38
N ALA A 61 23.11 -7.03 -0.46
CA ALA A 61 22.45 -7.66 0.68
C ALA A 61 22.77 -9.16 0.74
#